data_AF-A0A972U0Z2-F1
#
_entry.id   AF-A0A972U0Z2-F1
#
_cell.length_a   1.000
_cell.length_b   1.000
_cell.length_c   1.000
_cell.angle_alpha   90.00
_cell.angle_beta   90.00
_cell.angle_gamma   90.00
#
_symmetry.space_group_name_H-M   'P 1'
#
loop_
_entity.id
_entity.type
_entity.pdbx_description
1 polymer ?
#
loop_
_entity_poly.entity_id
_entity_poly.type
_entity_poly.pdbx_seq_one_letter_code
_entity_poly.pdbx_strand_id
1 'polypeptide(L)'
;MTDFKRNNCWPEPFVCPDRATVRAPFNIMVHNGWQLQNTLSNYHFDEGTGELTVAGKNKIFWILNHAPKQHRVVYVQKSREPQVTVQRLQMVQAIAGAYAPEGTLAMVQATINEPPGWTAERVGAVNRAFETSAPAPQLPAAATSSASTGGS
;
A
#
# COMPACT_ATOMS: atom_id res chain seq x y z
N MET A 1 -1.57 -40.08 -33.47
CA MET A 1 -2.50 -40.63 -32.45
C MET A 1 -2.53 -39.83 -31.13
N THR A 2 -1.94 -38.63 -31.10
CA THR A 2 -1.89 -37.71 -29.95
C THR A 2 -3.07 -36.74 -29.90
N ASP A 3 -3.62 -36.38 -31.07
CA ASP A 3 -4.67 -35.38 -31.18
C ASP A 3 -6.07 -35.89 -30.73
N PHE A 4 -6.39 -37.16 -31.00
CA PHE A 4 -7.67 -37.79 -30.60
C PHE A 4 -7.87 -37.84 -29.08
N LYS A 5 -6.81 -38.19 -28.32
CA LYS A 5 -6.86 -38.23 -26.85
C LYS A 5 -7.02 -36.82 -26.26
N ARG A 6 -6.41 -35.80 -26.89
CA ARG A 6 -6.52 -34.40 -26.49
C ARG A 6 -7.92 -33.84 -26.72
N ASN A 7 -8.55 -34.19 -27.83
CA ASN A 7 -9.91 -33.76 -28.16
C ASN A 7 -10.95 -34.39 -27.22
N ASN A 8 -10.80 -35.67 -26.86
CA ASN A 8 -11.73 -36.35 -25.95
C ASN A 8 -11.61 -35.92 -24.49
N CYS A 9 -10.47 -35.34 -24.09
CA CYS A 9 -10.28 -34.79 -22.75
C CYS A 9 -10.70 -33.32 -22.66
N TRP A 10 -11.18 -32.70 -23.74
CA TRP A 10 -11.65 -31.32 -23.70
C TRP A 10 -12.89 -31.20 -22.79
N PRO A 11 -13.00 -30.17 -21.93
CA PRO A 11 -12.11 -29.02 -21.76
C PRO A 11 -11.10 -29.13 -20.59
N GLU A 12 -11.22 -30.11 -19.72
CA GLU A 12 -10.57 -30.17 -18.40
C GLU A 12 -9.05 -29.87 -18.35
N PRO A 13 -8.19 -30.38 -19.25
CA PRO A 13 -6.75 -30.14 -19.20
C PRO A 13 -6.36 -28.71 -19.61
N PHE A 14 -7.26 -27.94 -20.23
CA PHE A 14 -7.01 -26.57 -20.67
C PHE A 14 -7.53 -25.52 -19.69
N VAL A 15 -8.58 -25.86 -18.92
CA VAL A 15 -9.24 -24.92 -18.00
C VAL A 15 -8.28 -24.40 -16.93
N CYS A 16 -7.49 -25.27 -16.31
CA CYS A 16 -6.55 -24.87 -15.26
C CYS A 16 -5.41 -23.97 -15.79
N PRO A 17 -4.69 -24.34 -16.88
CA PRO A 17 -3.69 -23.48 -17.51
C PRO A 17 -4.24 -22.14 -17.99
N ASP A 18 -5.43 -22.12 -18.59
CA ASP A 18 -6.05 -20.88 -19.07
C ASP A 18 -6.41 -19.95 -17.91
N ARG A 19 -7.01 -20.48 -16.83
CA ARG A 19 -7.27 -19.69 -15.62
C ARG A 19 -5.99 -19.14 -15.00
N ALA A 20 -4.91 -19.93 -14.98
CA ALA A 20 -3.62 -19.48 -14.48
C ALA A 20 -3.05 -18.34 -15.35
N THR A 21 -3.12 -18.48 -16.67
CA THR A 21 -2.65 -17.48 -17.64
C THR A 21 -3.41 -16.17 -17.51
N VAL A 22 -4.74 -16.23 -17.36
CA VAL A 22 -5.57 -15.03 -17.16
C VAL A 22 -5.26 -14.34 -15.82
N ARG A 23 -4.95 -15.10 -14.76
CA ARG A 23 -4.64 -14.56 -13.42
C ARG A 23 -3.22 -14.02 -13.29
N ALA A 24 -2.26 -14.59 -14.01
CA ALA A 24 -0.84 -14.24 -13.95
C ALA A 24 -0.55 -12.72 -14.03
N PRO A 25 -1.09 -11.94 -14.99
CA PRO A 25 -0.84 -10.51 -15.06
C PRO A 25 -1.37 -9.74 -13.84
N PHE A 26 -2.48 -10.17 -13.24
CA PHE A 26 -3.01 -9.52 -12.03
C PHE A 26 -2.08 -9.66 -10.83
N ASN A 27 -1.42 -10.81 -10.68
CA ASN A 27 -0.44 -10.99 -9.61
C ASN A 27 0.74 -10.00 -9.75
N ILE A 28 1.19 -9.75 -10.98
CA ILE A 28 2.23 -8.76 -11.28
C ILE A 28 1.73 -7.35 -10.96
N MET A 29 0.51 -7.00 -11.35
CA MET A 29 -0.08 -5.70 -11.05
C MET A 29 -0.22 -5.47 -9.54
N VAL A 30 -0.67 -6.48 -8.78
CA VAL A 30 -0.75 -6.43 -7.32
C VAL A 30 0.63 -6.25 -6.70
N HIS A 31 1.64 -6.99 -7.17
CA HIS A 31 3.00 -6.85 -6.69
C HIS A 31 3.56 -5.43 -6.93
N ASN A 32 3.38 -4.91 -8.15
CA ASN A 32 3.81 -3.56 -8.51
C ASN A 32 3.08 -2.49 -7.68
N GLY A 33 1.78 -2.68 -7.43
CA GLY A 33 0.99 -1.80 -6.56
C GLY A 33 1.51 -1.76 -5.13
N TRP A 34 1.87 -2.92 -4.58
CA TRP A 34 2.51 -3.00 -3.26
C TRP A 34 3.89 -2.35 -3.23
N GLN A 35 4.71 -2.59 -4.26
CA GLN A 35 6.02 -1.96 -4.37
C GLN A 35 5.88 -0.43 -4.39
N LEU A 36 4.92 0.08 -5.17
CA LEU A 36 4.63 1.51 -5.26
C LEU A 36 4.16 2.08 -3.91
N GLN A 37 3.21 1.41 -3.27
CA GLN A 37 2.69 1.82 -1.96
C GLN A 37 3.78 1.84 -0.90
N ASN A 38 4.69 0.87 -0.92
CA ASN A 38 5.76 0.72 0.06
C ASN A 38 7.04 1.49 -0.30
N THR A 39 6.98 2.34 -1.33
CA THR A 39 8.09 3.20 -1.72
C THR A 39 8.09 4.51 -0.92
N LEU A 40 9.25 4.82 -0.34
CA LEU A 40 9.61 6.10 0.25
C LEU A 40 10.16 7.01 -0.85
N SER A 41 9.35 7.96 -1.27
CA SER A 41 9.72 9.00 -2.22
C SER A 41 10.47 10.17 -1.56
N ASN A 42 10.96 11.12 -2.37
CA ASN A 42 11.65 12.32 -1.90
C ASN A 42 10.91 13.09 -0.79
N TYR A 43 9.57 13.16 -0.84
CA TYR A 43 8.74 13.82 0.18
C TYR A 43 8.89 13.23 1.60
N HIS A 44 9.35 11.98 1.73
CA HIS A 44 9.57 11.36 3.03
C HIS A 44 10.91 11.79 3.65
N PHE A 45 11.75 12.50 2.91
CA PHE A 45 13.04 13.02 3.34
C PHE A 45 12.98 14.54 3.37
N ASP A 46 13.58 15.12 4.40
CA ASP A 46 13.73 16.56 4.51
C ASP A 46 14.77 17.05 3.48
N GLU A 47 14.44 18.10 2.72
CA GLU A 47 15.31 18.58 1.63
C GLU A 47 16.58 19.28 2.13
N GLY A 48 16.56 19.86 3.32
CA GLY A 48 17.69 20.59 3.89
C GLY A 48 18.67 19.69 4.65
N THR A 49 18.13 18.77 5.45
CA THR A 49 18.92 17.89 6.33
C THR A 49 19.17 16.51 5.74
N GLY A 50 18.35 16.07 4.79
CA GLY A 50 18.39 14.71 4.25
C GLY A 50 17.84 13.64 5.20
N GLU A 51 17.36 14.03 6.38
CA GLU A 51 16.82 13.11 7.39
C GLU A 51 15.40 12.63 7.03
N LEU A 52 15.00 11.52 7.66
CA LEU A 52 13.66 10.98 7.47
C LEU A 52 12.62 11.79 8.26
N THR A 53 11.62 12.31 7.55
CA THR A 53 10.49 13.05 8.12
C THR A 53 9.61 12.16 9.02
N VAL A 54 8.73 12.79 9.81
CA VAL A 54 7.72 12.06 10.60
C VAL A 54 6.82 11.20 9.71
N ALA A 55 6.44 11.71 8.53
CA ALA A 55 5.65 10.96 7.55
C ALA A 55 6.40 9.71 7.07
N GLY A 56 7.71 9.83 6.79
CA GLY A 56 8.56 8.70 6.45
C GLY A 56 8.63 7.65 7.55
N LYS A 57 8.86 8.06 8.79
CA LYS A 57 8.92 7.16 9.96
C LYS A 57 7.61 6.40 10.15
N ASN A 58 6.48 7.10 10.10
CA ASN A 58 5.15 6.51 10.23
C ASN A 58 4.87 5.50 9.12
N LYS A 59 5.30 5.80 7.88
CA LYS A 59 5.15 4.89 6.75
C LYS A 59 5.97 3.62 6.92
N ILE A 60 7.23 3.71 7.36
CA ILE A 60 8.04 2.53 7.68
C ILE A 60 7.35 1.68 8.75
N PHE A 61 6.91 2.31 9.84
CA PHE A 61 6.21 1.63 10.92
C PHE A 61 4.96 0.88 10.40
N TRP A 62 4.17 1.52 9.55
CA TRP A 62 2.99 0.92 8.94
C TRP A 62 3.32 -0.27 8.04
N ILE A 63 4.34 -0.15 7.18
CA ILE A 63 4.77 -1.23 6.28
C ILE A 63 5.18 -2.46 7.11
N LEU A 64 5.94 -2.28 8.18
CA LEU A 64 6.48 -3.40 8.96
C LEU A 64 5.43 -4.07 9.85
N ASN A 65 4.46 -3.32 10.37
CA ASN A 65 3.51 -3.83 11.34
C ASN A 65 2.15 -4.20 10.74
N HIS A 66 1.67 -3.42 9.76
CA HIS A 66 0.31 -3.53 9.24
C HIS A 66 0.22 -4.12 7.83
N ALA A 67 1.23 -3.97 6.98
CA ALA A 67 1.18 -4.57 5.65
C ALA A 67 1.14 -6.12 5.72
N PRO A 68 0.54 -6.80 4.72
CA PRO A 68 0.57 -8.27 4.66
C PRO A 68 2.01 -8.78 4.66
N LYS A 69 2.29 -9.88 5.38
CA LYS A 69 3.65 -10.40 5.62
C LYS A 69 4.49 -10.53 4.34
N GLN A 70 3.89 -11.03 3.26
CA GLN A 70 4.54 -11.23 1.96
C GLN A 70 4.91 -9.93 1.21
N HIS A 71 4.46 -8.77 1.69
CA HIS A 71 4.71 -7.45 1.10
C HIS A 71 5.46 -6.51 2.04
N ARG A 72 6.00 -6.97 3.18
CA ARG A 72 6.73 -6.13 4.16
C ARG A 72 8.16 -5.82 3.72
N VAL A 73 8.29 -5.23 2.53
CA VAL A 73 9.55 -4.73 1.99
C VAL A 73 9.43 -3.22 1.88
N VAL A 74 10.39 -2.50 2.47
CA VAL A 74 10.47 -1.04 2.36
C VAL A 74 11.31 -0.71 1.13
N TYR A 75 10.73 0.07 0.22
CA TYR A 75 11.44 0.52 -0.98
C TYR A 75 11.87 1.97 -0.81
N VAL A 76 13.07 2.31 -1.26
CA VAL A 76 13.62 3.68 -1.24
C VAL A 76 13.81 4.14 -2.67
N GLN A 77 13.19 5.26 -3.03
CA GLN A 77 13.36 5.86 -4.36
C GLN A 77 14.83 6.27 -4.56
N LYS A 78 15.44 5.83 -5.67
CA LYS A 78 16.78 6.25 -6.06
C LYS A 78 16.80 7.75 -6.35
N SER A 79 17.80 8.44 -5.81
CA SER A 79 18.11 9.81 -6.16
C SER A 79 18.95 9.87 -7.45
N ARG A 80 19.03 11.06 -8.07
CA ARG A 80 19.98 11.33 -9.16
C ARG A 80 21.43 11.13 -8.72
N GLU A 81 21.70 11.38 -7.44
CA GLU A 81 23.00 11.20 -6.84
C GLU A 81 23.09 9.83 -6.13
N PRO A 82 24.04 8.96 -6.53
CA PRO A 82 24.20 7.65 -5.91
C PRO A 82 24.53 7.73 -4.41
N GLN A 83 25.30 8.74 -4.00
CA GLN A 83 25.69 8.92 -2.61
C GLN A 83 24.48 9.18 -1.70
N VAL A 84 23.55 10.03 -2.13
CA VAL A 84 22.27 10.28 -1.43
C VAL A 84 21.45 9.01 -1.31
N THR A 85 21.44 8.16 -2.35
CA THR A 85 20.71 6.88 -2.31
C THR A 85 21.28 5.95 -1.25
N VAL A 86 22.61 5.84 -1.16
CA VAL A 86 23.28 4.99 -0.16
C VAL A 86 22.99 5.49 1.26
N GLN A 87 23.08 6.80 1.49
CA GLN A 87 22.76 7.40 2.78
C GLN A 87 21.31 7.14 3.20
N ARG A 88 20.36 7.34 2.28
CA ARG A 88 18.94 7.06 2.54
C ARG A 88 18.70 5.58 2.85
N LEU A 89 19.33 4.66 2.13
CA LEU A 89 19.23 3.23 2.41
C LEU A 89 19.74 2.88 3.82
N GLN A 90 20.90 3.39 4.21
CA GLN A 90 21.49 3.14 5.53
C GLN A 90 20.60 3.68 6.65
N MET A 91 20.11 4.92 6.51
CA MET A 91 19.20 5.52 7.48
C MET A 91 17.88 4.75 7.60
N VAL A 92 17.27 4.40 6.46
CA VAL A 92 16.02 3.63 6.45
C VAL A 92 16.23 2.23 7.03
N GLN A 93 17.36 1.58 6.75
CA GLN A 93 17.70 0.28 7.35
C GLN A 93 17.84 0.36 8.87
N ALA A 94 18.49 1.41 9.40
CA ALA A 94 18.63 1.62 10.83
C ALA A 94 17.27 1.82 11.51
N ILE A 95 16.41 2.68 10.94
CA ILE A 95 15.07 2.95 11.47
C ILE A 95 14.16 1.71 11.35
N ALA A 96 14.21 1.02 10.21
CA ALA A 96 13.44 -0.18 9.98
C ALA A 96 13.85 -1.31 10.94
N GLY A 97 15.13 -1.41 11.30
CA GLY A 97 15.61 -2.33 12.34
C GLY A 97 15.01 -2.04 13.72
N ALA A 98 14.79 -0.76 14.06
CA ALA A 98 14.16 -0.37 15.31
C ALA A 98 12.64 -0.61 15.36
N TYR A 99 11.97 -0.60 14.20
CA TYR A 99 10.51 -0.79 14.08
C TYR A 99 10.09 -2.21 13.70
N ALA A 100 11.05 -3.07 13.36
CA ALA A 100 10.77 -4.45 12.99
C ALA A 100 10.20 -5.20 14.20
N PRO A 101 9.10 -5.95 14.02
CA PRO A 101 8.62 -6.84 15.08
C PRO A 101 9.67 -7.92 15.38
N GLU A 102 9.70 -8.40 16.62
CA GLU A 102 10.69 -9.38 17.09
C GLU A 102 10.77 -10.61 16.17
N GLY A 103 12.00 -11.05 15.89
CA GLY A 103 12.27 -12.20 15.03
C GLY A 103 12.10 -11.95 13.53
N THR A 104 11.81 -10.70 13.10
CA THR A 104 11.76 -10.35 11.67
C THR A 104 12.92 -9.45 11.27
N LEU A 105 13.50 -9.71 10.11
CA LEU A 105 14.50 -8.84 9.50
C LEU A 105 13.82 -7.90 8.52
N ALA A 106 13.87 -6.60 8.79
CA ALA A 106 13.33 -5.61 7.87
C ALA A 106 14.15 -5.57 6.58
N MET A 107 13.49 -5.84 5.46
CA MET A 107 14.08 -5.75 4.13
C MET A 107 13.92 -4.33 3.57
N VAL A 108 15.05 -3.70 3.25
CA VAL A 108 15.09 -2.38 2.60
C VAL A 108 15.78 -2.50 1.24
N GLN A 109 15.15 -1.97 0.19
CA GLN A 109 15.67 -2.05 -1.18
C GLN A 109 15.55 -0.72 -1.92
N ALA A 110 16.52 -0.39 -2.76
CA ALA A 110 16.40 0.77 -3.64
C ALA A 110 15.56 0.44 -4.88
N THR A 111 14.71 1.38 -5.30
CA THR A 111 13.88 1.25 -6.50
C THR A 111 13.93 2.51 -7.35
N ILE A 112 13.81 2.34 -8.67
CA ILE A 112 13.62 3.44 -9.63
C ILE A 112 12.15 3.81 -9.80
N ASN A 113 11.24 2.97 -9.29
CA ASN A 113 9.80 3.19 -9.45
C ASN A 113 9.37 4.31 -8.50
N GLU A 114 8.90 5.41 -9.07
CA GLU A 114 8.38 6.54 -8.31
C GLU A 114 6.86 6.41 -8.16
N PRO A 115 6.32 6.51 -6.93
CA PRO A 115 4.89 6.73 -6.74
C PRO A 115 4.49 7.95 -7.58
N PRO A 116 3.46 7.86 -8.45
CA PRO A 116 3.01 9.00 -9.23
C PRO A 116 2.74 10.15 -8.26
N GLY A 117 3.58 11.19 -8.34
CA GLY A 117 3.54 12.31 -7.43
C GLY A 117 2.23 13.07 -7.59
N TRP A 118 1.59 13.41 -6.48
CA TRP A 118 0.52 14.40 -6.46
C TRP A 118 1.10 15.64 -5.81
N THR A 119 0.97 16.79 -6.47
CA THR A 119 1.39 18.05 -5.85
C THR A 119 0.62 18.22 -4.53
N ALA A 120 1.28 18.75 -3.50
CA ALA A 120 0.64 19.00 -2.22
C ALA A 120 -0.63 19.87 -2.36
N GLU A 121 -0.60 20.82 -3.31
CA GLU A 121 -1.75 21.63 -3.70
C GLU A 121 -2.92 20.78 -4.21
N ARG A 122 -2.67 19.78 -5.07
CA ARG A 122 -3.70 18.88 -5.58
C ARG A 122 -4.26 17.99 -4.47
N VAL A 123 -3.41 17.50 -3.57
CA VAL A 123 -3.86 16.72 -2.39
C VAL A 123 -4.75 17.59 -1.50
N GLY A 124 -4.34 18.83 -1.22
CA GLY A 124 -5.12 19.78 -0.44
C GLY A 124 -6.46 20.13 -1.10
N ALA A 125 -6.47 20.34 -2.43
CA ALA A 125 -7.68 20.61 -3.20
C ALA A 125 -8.67 19.43 -3.16
N VAL A 126 -8.18 18.19 -3.29
CA VAL A 126 -9.01 16.98 -3.22
C VAL A 126 -9.57 16.78 -1.81
N ASN A 127 -8.74 16.91 -0.76
CA ASN A 127 -9.20 16.77 0.63
C ASN A 127 -10.25 17.84 0.96
N ARG A 128 -10.01 19.09 0.56
CA ARG A 128 -10.98 20.17 0.76
C ARG A 128 -12.28 19.91 0.00
N ALA A 129 -12.20 19.47 -1.25
CA ALA A 129 -13.38 19.12 -2.05
C ALA A 129 -14.17 17.96 -1.43
N PHE A 130 -13.48 16.97 -0.85
CA PHE A 130 -14.11 15.87 -0.14
C PHE A 130 -14.86 16.38 1.10
N GLU A 131 -14.20 17.18 1.93
CA GLU A 131 -14.81 17.80 3.12
C GLU A 131 -16.01 18.68 2.79
N THR A 132 -15.93 19.49 1.74
CA THR A 132 -17.04 20.36 1.32
C THR A 132 -18.19 19.61 0.66
N SER A 133 -17.92 18.45 0.04
CA SER A 133 -18.94 17.60 -0.57
C SER A 133 -19.62 16.64 0.41
N ALA A 134 -19.07 16.47 1.62
CA ALA A 134 -19.61 15.53 2.59
C ALA A 134 -20.99 16.01 3.09
N PRO A 135 -22.03 15.15 3.06
CA PRO A 135 -23.33 15.50 3.63
C PRO A 135 -23.21 15.69 5.14
N ALA A 136 -24.03 16.58 5.71
CA ALA A 136 -24.01 16.87 7.14
C ALA A 136 -24.18 15.55 7.95
N PRO A 137 -23.36 15.35 9.01
CA PRO A 137 -23.39 14.13 9.80
C PRO A 137 -24.76 13.98 10.47
N GLN A 138 -25.46 12.89 10.17
CA GLN A 138 -26.74 12.57 10.79
C GLN A 138 -26.51 11.69 12.01
N LEU A 139 -27.06 12.08 13.17
CA LEU A 139 -27.13 11.22 14.34
C LEU A 139 -28.26 10.20 14.15
N PRO A 140 -28.07 8.92 14.52
CA PRO A 140 -29.18 7.98 14.56
C PRO A 140 -30.23 8.47 15.56
N ALA A 141 -31.50 8.48 15.15
CA ALA A 141 -32.60 8.97 15.98
C ALA A 141 -32.62 8.22 17.33
N ALA A 142 -32.63 8.96 18.44
CA ALA A 142 -32.80 8.38 19.76
C ALA A 142 -34.15 7.64 19.79
N ALA A 143 -34.12 6.33 20.02
CA ALA A 143 -35.33 5.55 20.22
C ALA A 143 -35.99 6.00 21.53
N THR A 144 -36.91 6.96 21.44
CA THR A 144 -37.79 7.32 22.56
C THR A 144 -38.77 6.17 22.75
N SER A 145 -38.51 5.31 23.73
CA SER A 145 -39.45 4.31 24.21
C SER A 145 -40.62 5.03 24.90
N SER A 146 -41.68 5.32 24.16
CA SER A 146 -42.93 5.81 24.72
C SER A 146 -43.65 4.66 25.43
N ALA A 147 -43.45 4.53 26.74
CA ALA A 147 -44.30 3.73 27.60
C ALA A 147 -45.71 4.36 27.65
N SER A 148 -46.70 3.63 27.15
CA SER A 148 -48.12 4.01 27.20
C SER A 148 -48.63 3.95 28.64
N THR A 149 -48.93 5.10 29.24
CA THR A 149 -49.77 5.19 30.45
C THR A 149 -51.16 5.63 30.02
N GLY A 150 -52.09 4.67 29.94
CA GLY A 150 -53.51 4.93 29.73
C GLY A 150 -54.19 5.28 31.07
N GLY A 151 -55.00 6.32 31.06
CA GLY A 151 -55.83 6.72 32.20
C GLY A 151 -57.29 6.31 32.01
N SER A 152 -57.84 5.67 33.04
CA SER A 152 -59.25 5.73 33.48
C SER A 152 -59.27 5.40 34.97
#